data_AF-A0A7Z0ILL5-F1
#
_entry.id   AF-A0A7Z0ILL5-F1
#
_cell.length_a   1.000
_cell.length_b   1.000
_cell.length_c   1.000
_cell.angle_alpha   90.00
_cell.angle_beta   90.00
_cell.angle_gamma   90.00
#
_symmetry.space_group_name_H-M   'P 1'
#
loop_
_entity.id
_entity.type
_entity.pdbx_description
1 polymer ?
#
loop_
_entity_poly.entity_id
_entity_poly.type
_entity_poly.pdbx_seq_one_letter_code
_entity_poly.pdbx_strand_id
1 'polypeptide(L)'
;MHLWQLRELGNRLNGSTLLGLAIARLGGANMKRGPRGMFVAEGYRLPFPLAGAFTVGDVVITPTDAPTLTGRHREMLAHEEAHAWQWFALLGLPFLPAYLLAMGWSMLRTGDRASANLFETLAGLERGGYRTRD
;
A
#
# COMPACT_ATOMS: atom_id res chain seq x y z
N MET A 1 4.67 17.88 -16.26
CA MET A 1 4.91 16.73 -15.35
C MET A 1 3.59 16.41 -14.65
N HIS A 2 3.09 15.19 -14.79
CA HIS A 2 1.88 14.76 -14.09
C HIS A 2 2.18 14.53 -12.60
N LEU A 3 1.19 14.68 -11.73
CA LEU A 3 1.34 14.50 -10.28
C LEU A 3 1.93 13.13 -9.90
N TRP A 4 1.54 12.06 -10.60
CA TRP A 4 2.07 10.73 -10.33
C TRP A 4 3.58 10.60 -10.60
N GLN A 5 4.15 11.40 -11.52
CA GLN A 5 5.59 11.42 -11.79
C GLN A 5 6.38 12.08 -10.64
N LEU A 6 5.78 13.10 -10.00
CA LEU A 6 6.36 13.73 -8.81
C LEU A 6 6.42 12.74 -7.64
N ARG A 7 5.32 12.02 -7.41
CA ARG A 7 5.24 10.99 -6.39
C ARG A 7 6.27 9.88 -6.65
N GLU A 8 6.33 9.37 -7.87
CA GLU A 8 7.28 8.34 -8.29
C GLU A 8 8.73 8.78 -8.07
N LEU A 9 9.08 10.02 -8.47
CA LEU A 9 10.41 10.56 -8.24
C LEU A 9 10.68 10.71 -6.74
N GLY A 10 9.74 11.26 -5.96
CA GLY A 10 9.93 11.46 -4.54
C GLY A 10 10.07 10.16 -3.74
N ASN A 11 9.28 9.14 -4.07
CA ASN A 11 9.38 7.82 -3.45
C ASN A 11 10.67 7.08 -3.81
N ARG A 12 11.25 7.35 -4.99
CA ARG A 12 12.60 6.89 -5.32
C ARG A 12 13.66 7.65 -4.52
N LEU A 13 13.55 8.98 -4.42
CA LEU A 13 14.50 9.82 -3.69
C LEU A 13 14.50 9.55 -2.19
N ASN A 14 13.34 9.30 -1.58
CA ASN A 14 13.23 8.94 -0.17
C ASN A 14 13.54 7.46 0.12
N GLY A 15 13.86 6.67 -0.92
CA GLY A 15 14.25 5.26 -0.82
C GLY A 15 13.11 4.27 -0.59
N SER A 16 11.87 4.71 -0.40
CA SER A 16 10.72 3.82 -0.14
C SER A 16 10.44 2.88 -1.31
N THR A 17 10.53 3.34 -2.56
CA THR A 17 10.33 2.46 -3.72
C THR A 17 11.44 1.42 -3.81
N LEU A 18 12.70 1.77 -3.51
CA LEU A 18 13.80 0.81 -3.45
C LEU A 18 13.58 -0.24 -2.34
N LEU A 19 13.09 0.18 -1.18
CA LEU A 19 12.71 -0.72 -0.09
C LEU A 19 11.59 -1.68 -0.51
N GLY A 20 10.54 -1.17 -1.16
CA GLY A 20 9.44 -2.00 -1.66
C GLY A 20 9.91 -3.05 -2.66
N LEU A 21 10.80 -2.67 -3.59
CA LEU A 21 11.41 -3.59 -4.55
C LEU A 21 12.25 -4.67 -3.83
N ALA A 22 13.01 -4.29 -2.81
CA ALA A 22 13.81 -5.22 -2.02
C ALA A 22 12.92 -6.21 -1.25
N ILE A 23 11.85 -5.74 -0.59
CA ILE A 23 10.88 -6.59 0.13
C ILE A 23 10.22 -7.57 -0.84
N ALA A 24 9.72 -7.08 -1.98
CA ALA A 24 9.11 -7.92 -3.01
C ALA A 24 10.07 -9.02 -3.48
N ARG A 25 11.33 -8.66 -3.73
CA ARG A 25 12.36 -9.59 -4.20
C ARG A 25 12.73 -10.64 -3.16
N LEU A 26 12.84 -10.24 -1.88
CA LEU A 26 13.09 -11.14 -0.76
C LEU A 26 11.92 -12.09 -0.53
N GLY A 27 10.68 -11.64 -0.77
CA GLY A 27 9.50 -12.48 -0.67
C GLY A 27 9.20 -13.35 -1.88
N GLY A 28 10.10 -13.37 -2.87
CA GLY A 28 9.96 -14.21 -4.07
C GLY A 28 8.84 -13.78 -5.01
N ALA A 29 8.39 -12.52 -4.92
CA ALA A 29 7.30 -12.01 -5.73
C ALA A 29 7.74 -11.73 -7.18
N ASN A 30 6.83 -11.96 -8.12
CA ASN A 30 6.99 -11.63 -9.53
C ASN A 30 6.53 -10.19 -9.78
N MET A 31 7.38 -9.40 -10.43
CA MET A 31 7.17 -7.98 -10.58
C MET A 31 6.60 -7.63 -11.95
N LYS A 32 5.52 -6.84 -11.95
CA LYS A 32 4.88 -6.30 -13.15
C LYS A 32 4.75 -4.78 -13.05
N ARG A 33 4.74 -4.11 -14.19
CA ARG A 33 4.45 -2.67 -14.24
C ARG A 33 2.95 -2.44 -14.09
N GLY A 34 2.59 -1.59 -13.14
CA GLY A 34 1.24 -1.08 -12.95
C GLY A 34 1.04 0.28 -13.61
N PRO A 35 -0.18 0.83 -13.54
CA PRO A 35 -0.48 2.17 -14.03
C PRO A 35 0.23 3.26 -13.19
N ARG A 36 0.43 4.44 -13.78
CA ARG A 36 0.88 5.66 -13.08
C ARG A 36 2.19 5.48 -12.27
N GLY A 37 3.15 4.75 -12.85
CA GLY A 37 4.47 4.54 -12.23
C GLY A 37 4.49 3.52 -11.09
N MET A 38 3.38 2.85 -10.81
CA MET A 38 3.32 1.78 -9.80
C MET A 38 3.99 0.49 -10.29
N PHE A 39 4.49 -0.31 -9.36
CA PHE A 39 4.83 -1.72 -9.55
C PHE A 39 3.83 -2.59 -8.81
N VAL A 40 3.50 -3.75 -9.39
CA VAL A 40 2.69 -4.78 -8.74
C VAL A 40 3.57 -6.02 -8.60
N ALA A 41 3.82 -6.41 -7.36
CA ALA A 41 4.61 -7.58 -6.98
C ALA A 41 3.67 -8.68 -6.47
N GLU A 42 3.51 -9.71 -7.27
CA GLU A 42 2.54 -10.80 -7.06
C GLU A 42 3.22 -12.07 -6.56
N GLY A 43 2.48 -12.88 -5.80
CA GLY A 43 2.98 -14.15 -5.29
C GLY A 43 3.99 -14.00 -4.15
N TYR A 44 3.86 -12.95 -3.33
CA TYR A 44 4.65 -12.74 -2.12
C TYR A 44 4.42 -13.86 -1.10
N ARG A 45 5.50 -14.49 -0.60
CA ARG A 45 5.41 -15.74 0.21
C ARG A 45 5.83 -15.59 1.67
N LEU A 46 6.35 -14.44 2.09
CA LEU A 46 6.78 -14.30 3.48
C LEU A 46 5.56 -14.21 4.40
N PRO A 47 5.65 -14.76 5.63
CA PRO A 47 4.56 -14.81 6.57
C PRO A 47 4.22 -13.43 7.17
N PHE A 48 4.97 -12.39 6.82
CA PHE A 48 4.75 -11.02 7.26
C PHE A 48 5.19 -10.07 6.14
N PRO A 49 4.43 -9.02 5.82
CA PRO A 49 3.14 -8.60 6.41
C PRO A 49 1.93 -9.47 6.05
N LEU A 50 1.05 -9.75 7.01
CA LEU A 50 -0.23 -10.49 6.82
C LEU A 50 -1.34 -9.55 6.34
N ALA A 51 -1.35 -9.27 5.04
CA ALA A 51 -2.37 -8.45 4.37
C ALA A 51 -2.73 -9.03 2.99
N GLY A 52 -3.94 -8.71 2.50
CA GLY A 52 -4.36 -9.08 1.14
C GLY A 52 -3.53 -8.38 0.06
N ALA A 53 -3.09 -7.16 0.36
CA ALA A 53 -1.98 -6.46 -0.28
C ALA A 53 -1.49 -5.35 0.64
N PHE A 54 -0.32 -4.79 0.33
CA PHE A 54 0.19 -3.60 0.99
C PHE A 54 1.14 -2.85 0.05
N THR A 55 1.32 -1.56 0.30
CA THR A 55 2.18 -0.70 -0.52
C THR A 55 3.41 -0.21 0.24
N VAL A 56 4.56 -0.24 -0.43
CA VAL A 56 5.82 0.37 0.03
C VAL A 56 6.39 1.24 -1.08
N GLY A 57 6.38 2.57 -0.88
CA GLY A 57 6.70 3.52 -1.94
C GLY A 57 5.71 3.39 -3.11
N ASP A 58 6.22 3.13 -4.32
CA ASP A 58 5.40 2.86 -5.51
C ASP A 58 5.15 1.36 -5.77
N VAL A 59 5.46 0.48 -4.82
CA VAL A 59 5.36 -0.98 -5.01
C VAL A 59 4.19 -1.55 -4.21
N VAL A 60 3.16 -2.04 -4.92
CA VAL A 60 2.09 -2.86 -4.35
C VAL A 60 2.59 -4.29 -4.25
N ILE A 61 2.50 -4.90 -3.08
CA ILE A 61 2.94 -6.27 -2.81
C ILE A 61 1.74 -7.09 -2.36
N THR A 62 1.50 -8.23 -3.00
CA THR A 62 0.38 -9.11 -2.68
C THR A 62 0.78 -10.59 -2.76
N PRO A 63 0.24 -11.44 -1.86
CA PRO A 63 0.39 -12.90 -1.98
C PRO A 63 -0.43 -13.49 -3.14
N THR A 64 -1.44 -12.76 -3.64
CA THR A 64 -2.35 -13.28 -4.68
C THR A 64 -1.81 -12.94 -6.06
N ASP A 65 -1.88 -13.89 -6.99
CA ASP A 65 -1.63 -13.61 -8.41
C ASP A 65 -2.74 -12.68 -8.92
N ALA A 66 -2.39 -11.55 -9.54
CA ALA A 66 -3.39 -10.56 -9.90
C ALA A 66 -4.37 -11.14 -10.95
N PRO A 67 -5.69 -11.17 -10.69
CA PRO A 67 -6.64 -11.48 -11.74
C PRO A 67 -6.68 -10.31 -12.73
N THR A 68 -6.60 -10.65 -14.01
CA THR A 68 -6.73 -9.74 -15.16
C THR A 68 -7.94 -8.80 -14.98
N LEU A 69 -7.66 -7.51 -14.77
CA LEU A 69 -8.55 -6.34 -14.92
C LEU A 69 -10.03 -6.52 -14.50
N THR A 70 -10.30 -7.03 -13.30
CA THR A 70 -11.64 -6.95 -12.69
C THR A 70 -11.88 -5.57 -12.06
N GLY A 71 -13.15 -5.16 -11.91
CA GLY A 71 -13.50 -3.88 -11.26
C GLY A 71 -12.95 -3.74 -9.85
N ARG A 72 -13.02 -4.82 -9.06
CA ARG A 72 -12.43 -4.90 -7.70
C ARG A 72 -10.92 -4.69 -7.70
N HIS A 73 -10.21 -5.22 -8.70
CA HIS A 73 -8.76 -5.02 -8.82
C HIS A 73 -8.42 -3.55 -9.09
N ARG A 74 -9.24 -2.82 -9.86
CA ARG A 74 -9.05 -1.38 -10.09
C ARG A 74 -9.24 -0.57 -8.81
N GLU A 75 -10.27 -0.88 -8.03
CA GLU A 75 -10.54 -0.21 -6.75
C GLU A 75 -9.42 -0.46 -5.75
N MET A 76 -8.99 -1.72 -5.64
CA MET A 76 -7.85 -2.11 -4.81
C MET A 76 -6.57 -1.38 -5.23
N LEU A 77 -6.23 -1.32 -6.52
CA LEU A 77 -5.08 -0.54 -6.98
C LEU A 77 -5.20 0.96 -6.68
N ALA A 78 -6.41 1.52 -6.70
CA ALA A 78 -6.62 2.92 -6.33
C ALA A 78 -6.44 3.16 -4.82
N HIS A 79 -6.83 2.20 -3.98
CA HIS A 79 -6.55 2.19 -2.54
C HIS A 79 -5.03 2.14 -2.28
N GLU A 80 -4.34 1.21 -2.92
CA GLU A 80 -2.88 1.07 -2.80
C GLU A 80 -2.11 2.29 -3.33
N GLU A 81 -2.61 2.93 -4.40
CA GLU A 81 -2.04 4.18 -4.88
C GLU A 81 -2.15 5.32 -3.85
N ALA A 82 -3.23 5.36 -3.06
CA ALA A 82 -3.36 6.34 -1.99
C ALA A 82 -2.27 6.15 -0.92
N HIS A 83 -1.92 4.91 -0.60
CA HIS A 83 -0.77 4.62 0.27
C HIS A 83 0.56 5.06 -0.34
N ALA A 84 0.76 4.89 -1.65
CA ALA A 84 1.96 5.41 -2.32
C ALA A 84 2.08 6.94 -2.19
N TRP A 85 0.96 7.66 -2.21
CA TRP A 85 0.92 9.10 -1.94
C TRP A 85 1.21 9.43 -0.47
N GLN A 86 0.78 8.60 0.47
CA GLN A 86 1.09 8.76 1.90
C GLN A 86 2.59 8.53 2.17
N TRP A 87 3.20 7.53 1.54
CA TRP A 87 4.66 7.32 1.55
C TRP A 87 5.40 8.56 1.06
N PHE A 88 4.93 9.17 -0.03
CA PHE A 88 5.51 10.39 -0.57
C PHE A 88 5.34 11.57 0.40
N ALA A 89 4.13 11.78 0.92
CA ALA A 89 3.79 12.89 1.80
C ALA A 89 4.54 12.83 3.15
N LEU A 90 4.80 11.63 3.67
CA LEU A 90 5.59 11.42 4.89
C LEU A 90 7.07 11.11 4.63
N LEU A 91 7.57 11.40 3.43
CA LEU A 91 8.99 11.34 3.09
C LEU A 91 9.63 9.96 3.35
N GLY A 92 8.91 8.88 3.08
CA GLY A 92 9.44 7.52 3.22
C GLY A 92 9.14 6.90 4.57
N LEU A 93 10.19 6.46 5.27
CA LEU A 93 10.09 5.68 6.52
C LEU A 93 9.23 6.29 7.65
N PRO A 94 9.10 7.61 7.83
CA PRO A 94 8.21 8.18 8.85
C PRO A 94 6.74 7.76 8.70
N PHE A 95 6.32 7.30 7.50
CA PHE A 95 5.00 6.73 7.30
C PHE A 95 4.72 5.51 8.20
N LEU A 96 5.71 4.65 8.45
CA LEU A 96 5.53 3.42 9.21
C LEU A 96 5.11 3.66 10.68
N PRO A 97 5.85 4.45 11.50
CA PRO A 97 5.41 4.72 12.87
C PRO A 97 4.09 5.49 12.91
N ALA A 98 3.84 6.41 11.95
CA ALA A 98 2.57 7.14 11.88
C ALA A 98 1.40 6.19 11.62
N TYR A 99 1.55 5.26 10.66
CA TYR A 99 0.56 4.25 10.35
C TYR A 99 0.30 3.33 11.56
N LEU A 100 1.35 2.88 12.25
CA LEU A 100 1.21 2.03 13.44
C LEU A 100 0.48 2.74 14.58
N LEU A 101 0.73 4.04 14.80
CA LEU A 101 0.01 4.84 15.80
C LEU A 101 -1.47 4.97 15.43
N ALA A 102 -1.78 5.24 14.16
CA ALA A 102 -3.17 5.32 13.68
C ALA A 102 -3.89 3.97 13.77
N MET A 103 -3.19 2.87 13.48
CA MET A 103 -3.68 1.51 13.64
C MET A 103 -3.95 1.18 15.11
N GLY A 104 -3.02 1.51 16.01
CA GLY A 104 -3.19 1.34 17.45
C GLY A 104 -4.37 2.13 18.00
N TRP A 105 -4.54 3.38 17.55
CA TRP A 105 -5.72 4.19 17.86
C TRP A 105 -7.01 3.55 17.37
N SER A 106 -7.01 3.04 16.14
CA SER A 106 -8.18 2.35 15.58
C SER A 106 -8.56 1.14 16.42
N MET A 107 -7.58 0.31 16.78
CA MET A 107 -7.77 -0.86 17.63
C MET A 107 -8.34 -0.48 19.01
N LEU A 108 -7.80 0.56 19.65
CA LEU A 108 -8.28 1.02 20.96
C LEU A 108 -9.72 1.55 20.90
N ARG A 109 -10.11 2.18 19.79
CA ARG A 109 -11.40 2.87 19.67
C ARG A 109 -12.52 1.98 19.13
N THR A 110 -12.21 1.02 18.25
CA THR A 110 -13.20 0.23 17.48
C THR A 110 -12.99 -1.28 17.57
N GLY A 111 -11.90 -1.75 18.20
CA GLY A 111 -11.50 -3.17 18.16
C GLY A 111 -11.03 -3.65 16.78
N ASP A 112 -10.92 -2.75 15.80
CA ASP A 112 -10.55 -3.03 14.42
C ASP A 112 -9.36 -2.16 13.99
N ARG A 113 -8.44 -2.73 13.21
CA ARG A 113 -7.19 -2.07 12.81
C ARG A 113 -7.35 -0.94 11.79
N ALA A 114 -8.46 -0.92 11.06
CA ALA A 114 -8.65 -0.05 9.89
C ALA A 114 -9.79 0.97 10.08
N SER A 115 -10.86 0.61 10.77
CA SER A 115 -12.11 1.38 10.84
C SER A 115 -11.95 2.83 11.32
N ALA A 116 -10.99 3.09 12.21
CA ALA A 116 -10.65 4.40 12.74
C ALA A 116 -9.19 4.82 12.42
N ASN A 117 -8.52 4.11 11.51
CA ASN A 117 -7.17 4.43 11.05
C ASN A 117 -7.25 5.48 9.93
N LEU A 118 -6.76 6.69 10.22
CA LEU A 118 -6.81 7.83 9.29
C LEU A 118 -6.23 7.49 7.90
N PHE A 119 -5.15 6.70 7.83
CA PHE A 119 -4.52 6.36 6.56
C PHE A 119 -5.39 5.42 5.72
N GLU A 120 -6.06 4.46 6.37
CA GLU A 120 -6.99 3.53 5.72
C GLU A 120 -8.28 4.23 5.30
N THR A 121 -8.82 5.11 6.14
CA THR A 121 -10.00 5.94 5.80
C THR A 121 -9.71 6.84 4.61
N LEU A 122 -8.57 7.53 4.59
CA LEU A 122 -8.16 8.38 3.46
C LEU A 122 -7.88 7.57 2.19
N ALA A 123 -7.39 6.34 2.33
CA ALA A 123 -7.22 5.41 1.21
C ALA A 123 -8.56 4.83 0.71
N GLY A 124 -9.65 5.00 1.47
CA GLY A 124 -10.98 4.49 1.18
C GLY A 124 -11.09 3.00 1.49
N LEU A 125 -11.50 2.71 2.73
CA LEU A 125 -11.61 1.36 3.32
C LEU A 125 -12.27 0.32 2.40
N GLU A 126 -13.43 0.64 1.83
CA GLU A 126 -14.20 -0.30 1.00
C GLU A 126 -13.42 -0.74 -0.25
N ARG A 127 -12.64 0.18 -0.83
CA ARG A 127 -11.79 -0.11 -2.00
C ARG A 127 -10.65 -1.06 -1.66
N GLY A 128 -10.16 -1.01 -0.42
CA GLY A 128 -9.18 -1.95 0.14
C GLY A 128 -9.80 -3.28 0.61
N GLY A 129 -11.12 -3.43 0.53
CA GLY A 129 -11.85 -4.62 0.98
C GLY A 129 -12.19 -4.64 2.48
N TYR A 130 -11.98 -3.52 3.19
CA TYR A 130 -12.38 -3.38 4.58
C TYR A 130 -13.85 -2.95 4.72
N ARG A 131 -14.51 -3.42 5.78
CA ARG A 131 -15.83 -2.94 6.19
C ARG A 131 -15.65 -2.08 7.44
N THR A 132 -16.29 -0.92 7.46
CA THR A 132 -16.32 -0.07 8.65
C THR A 132 -17.00 -0.81 9.80
N ARG A 133 -16.38 -0.75 10.99
CA ARG A 133 -16.96 -1.17 12.25
C ARG A 133 -17.16 0.06 13.14
N ASP A 134 -18.32 0.14 13.76
CA ASP A 134 -18.72 1.22 14.69
C ASP A 134 -18.15 0.97 16.09
#